data_AF-A0A926U2X6-F1
#
_entry.id   AF-A0A926U2X6-F1
#
_cell.length_a   1.000
_cell.length_b   1.000
_cell.length_c   1.000
_cell.angle_alpha   90.00
_cell.angle_beta   90.00
_cell.angle_gamma   90.00
#
_symmetry.space_group_name_H-M   'P 1'
#
loop_
_entity.id
_entity.type
_entity.pdbx_description
1 polymer ?
#
loop_
_entity_poly.entity_id
_entity_poly.type
_entity_poly.pdbx_seq_one_letter_code
_entity_poly.pdbx_strand_id
1 'polypeptide(L)'
;MYERVNDGNDAIVGFRIGQDLIDLRQIFRQPAFQVEGASDVNRLQQFVRLGQVGAATRIQIDADGVGSGTNFVTLATLRNTPQGLITSRDFVVR
;
A
#
# COMPACT_ATOMS: atom_id res chain seq x y z
N MET A 1 -10.06 -1.59 -5.12
CA MET A 1 -9.60 -0.20 -5.34
C MET A 1 -9.88 0.56 -4.07
N TYR A 2 -8.88 1.26 -3.52
CA TYR A 2 -9.03 2.01 -2.27
C TYR A 2 -9.15 3.50 -2.57
N GLU A 3 -10.15 4.16 -2.00
CA GLU A 3 -10.47 5.58 -2.21
C GLU A 3 -9.97 6.48 -1.08
N ARG A 4 -9.94 5.95 0.15
CA ARG A 4 -9.52 6.65 1.36
C ARG A 4 -8.65 5.74 2.24
N VAL A 5 -7.82 6.35 3.09
CA VAL A 5 -6.97 5.62 4.05
C VAL A 5 -7.76 4.75 5.04
N ASN A 6 -9.04 5.07 5.26
CA ASN A 6 -9.92 4.37 6.18
C ASN A 6 -10.78 3.28 5.52
N ASP A 7 -10.62 3.04 4.22
CA ASP A 7 -11.34 1.95 3.51
C ASP A 7 -10.80 0.56 3.90
N GLY A 8 -9.81 0.50 4.80
CA GLY A 8 -9.07 -0.70 5.14
C GLY A 8 -9.83 -1.75 5.97
N ASN A 9 -9.19 -2.92 6.10
CA ASN A 9 -9.58 -4.20 6.73
C ASN A 9 -10.00 -5.33 5.78
N ASP A 10 -9.72 -5.20 4.49
CA ASP A 10 -9.96 -6.29 3.55
C ASP A 10 -9.05 -7.49 3.80
N ALA A 11 -9.61 -8.69 3.70
CA ALA A 11 -8.86 -9.93 3.64
C ALA A 11 -8.89 -10.44 2.20
N ILE A 12 -7.83 -10.15 1.45
CA ILE A 12 -7.70 -10.56 0.05
C ILE A 12 -7.14 -11.98 0.02
N VAL A 13 -7.90 -12.89 -0.59
CA VAL A 13 -7.50 -14.28 -0.83
C VAL A 13 -7.18 -14.44 -2.31
N GLY A 14 -6.11 -15.18 -2.62
CA GLY A 14 -5.76 -15.52 -4.00
C GLY A 14 -5.07 -14.40 -4.79
N PHE A 15 -4.47 -13.41 -4.12
CA PHE A 15 -3.66 -12.38 -4.78
C PHE A 15 -2.49 -13.01 -5.55
N ARG A 16 -2.43 -12.78 -6.86
CA ARG A 16 -1.40 -13.29 -7.77
C ARG A 16 -0.35 -12.22 -8.02
N ILE A 17 0.82 -12.42 -7.43
CA ILE A 17 1.98 -11.52 -7.58
C ILE A 17 2.34 -11.35 -9.06
N GLY A 18 2.59 -10.09 -9.46
CA GLY A 18 2.92 -9.71 -10.82
C GLY A 18 1.76 -9.78 -11.82
N GLN A 19 0.54 -10.16 -11.39
CA GLN A 19 -0.67 -10.17 -12.22
C GLN A 19 -1.74 -9.24 -11.67
N ASP A 20 -2.02 -9.35 -10.37
CA ASP A 20 -3.01 -8.53 -9.69
C ASP A 20 -2.35 -7.24 -9.17
N LEU A 21 -3.13 -6.16 -9.07
CA LEU A 21 -2.64 -4.85 -8.64
C LEU A 21 -3.45 -4.33 -7.45
N ILE A 22 -2.74 -3.76 -6.48
CA ILE A 22 -3.33 -2.93 -5.43
C ILE A 22 -3.45 -1.50 -5.94
N ASP A 23 -4.69 -1.10 -6.22
CA ASP A 23 -4.99 0.24 -6.72
C ASP A 23 -5.15 1.24 -5.59
N LEU A 24 -4.15 2.12 -5.48
CA LEU A 24 -4.06 3.22 -4.51
C LEU A 24 -4.15 4.59 -5.18
N ARG A 25 -4.51 4.66 -6.47
CA ARG A 25 -4.51 5.93 -7.25
C ARG A 25 -5.33 7.02 -6.60
N GLN A 26 -6.47 6.69 -6.00
CA GLN A 26 -7.34 7.70 -5.37
C GLN A 26 -6.75 8.26 -4.08
N ILE A 27 -6.14 7.42 -3.25
CA ILE A 27 -5.41 7.88 -2.06
C ILE A 27 -4.22 8.74 -2.49
N PHE A 28 -3.44 8.25 -3.46
CA PHE A 28 -2.25 8.93 -3.95
C PHE A 28 -2.56 10.20 -4.75
N ARG A 29 -3.80 10.47 -5.16
CA ARG A 29 -4.21 11.76 -5.75
C ARG A 29 -4.36 12.88 -4.72
N GLN A 30 -4.49 12.55 -3.44
CA GLN A 30 -4.68 13.54 -2.38
C GLN A 30 -3.38 14.33 -2.16
N PRO A 31 -3.44 15.65 -1.89
CA PRO A 31 -2.26 16.50 -1.73
C PRO A 31 -1.23 15.99 -0.72
N ALA A 32 -1.66 15.35 0.36
CA ALA A 32 -0.76 14.80 1.38
C ALA A 32 0.21 13.73 0.83
N PHE A 33 -0.21 12.98 -0.19
CA PHE A 33 0.62 11.94 -0.81
C PHE A 33 1.38 12.43 -2.05
N GLN A 34 1.27 13.72 -2.38
CA GLN A 34 1.99 14.33 -3.50
C GLN A 34 3.35 14.82 -3.01
N VAL A 35 4.42 14.32 -3.62
CA VAL A 35 5.79 14.74 -3.33
C VAL A 35 6.40 15.21 -4.63
N GLU A 36 6.71 16.50 -4.69
CA GLU A 36 7.22 17.15 -5.90
C GLU A 36 8.50 16.46 -6.38
N GLY A 37 8.54 16.11 -7.67
CA GLY A 37 9.69 15.43 -8.29
C GLY A 37 9.92 13.98 -7.86
N ALA A 38 9.10 13.41 -6.97
CA ALA A 38 9.26 12.03 -6.54
C ALA A 38 8.68 11.03 -7.55
N SER A 39 9.41 9.93 -7.76
CA SER A 39 8.89 8.79 -8.52
C SER A 39 7.79 8.05 -7.75
N ASP A 40 6.98 7.27 -8.46
CA ASP A 40 5.97 6.39 -7.84
C ASP A 40 6.58 5.46 -6.79
N VAL A 41 7.79 4.95 -7.05
CA VAL A 41 8.52 4.07 -6.13
C VAL A 41 8.91 4.82 -4.86
N ASN A 42 9.42 6.05 -4.97
CA ASN A 42 9.79 6.86 -3.81
C ASN A 42 8.56 7.17 -2.95
N ARG A 43 7.43 7.51 -3.58
CA ARG A 43 6.17 7.76 -2.88
C ARG A 43 5.64 6.51 -2.18
N LEU A 44 5.70 5.35 -2.84
CA LEU A 44 5.36 4.06 -2.21
C LEU A 44 6.28 3.76 -1.02
N GLN A 45 7.59 3.98 -1.13
CA GLN A 45 8.53 3.77 -0.03
C GLN A 45 8.28 4.71 1.16
N GLN A 46 7.80 5.93 0.88
CA GLN A 46 7.50 6.92 1.91
C GLN A 46 6.18 6.65 2.64
N PHE A 47 5.14 6.27 1.90
CA PHE A 47 3.78 6.21 2.44
C PHE A 47 3.18 4.81 2.57
N VAL A 48 3.84 3.76 2.04
CA VAL A 48 3.35 2.39 2.12
C VAL A 48 4.37 1.51 2.83
N ARG A 49 3.87 0.66 3.73
CA ARG A 49 4.68 -0.33 4.45
C ARG A 49 4.06 -1.72 4.32
N LEU A 50 4.93 -2.71 4.21
CA LEU A 50 4.55 -4.12 4.30
C LEU A 50 4.85 -4.65 5.71
N GLY A 51 3.93 -5.45 6.25
CA GLY A 51 4.10 -6.13 7.53
C GLY A 51 3.69 -7.61 7.44
N GLN A 52 4.65 -8.52 7.63
CA GLN A 52 4.36 -9.95 7.68
C GLN A 52 3.63 -10.34 8.97
N VAL A 53 2.55 -11.13 8.85
CA VAL A 53 1.83 -11.75 9.98
C VAL A 53 1.54 -13.20 9.63
N GLY A 54 2.30 -14.13 10.20
CA GLY A 54 2.25 -15.54 9.81
C GLY A 54 2.57 -15.69 8.31
N ALA A 55 1.70 -16.35 7.55
CA ALA A 55 1.82 -16.46 6.10
C ALA A 55 1.19 -15.28 5.31
N ALA A 56 0.59 -14.31 6.00
CA ALA A 56 -0.08 -13.18 5.36
C ALA A 56 0.77 -11.91 5.38
N THR A 57 0.54 -11.03 4.42
CA THR A 57 1.14 -9.68 4.43
C THR A 57 0.07 -8.61 4.61
N ARG A 58 0.30 -7.71 5.56
CA ARG A 58 -0.47 -6.48 5.71
C ARG A 58 0.13 -5.39 4.83
N ILE A 59 -0.73 -4.78 4.03
CA ILE A 59 -0.46 -3.56 3.28
C ILE A 59 -0.91 -2.41 4.17
N GLN A 60 0.04 -1.59 4.59
CA GLN A 60 -0.21 -0.48 5.48
C GLN A 60 0.07 0.84 4.76
N ILE A 61 -0.72 1.87 5.06
CA ILE A 61 -0.57 3.21 4.49
C ILE A 61 -0.41 4.23 5.60
N ASP A 62 0.39 5.25 5.33
CA ASP A 62 0.53 6.41 6.18
C ASP A 62 -0.81 7.16 6.26
N ALA A 63 -1.39 7.21 7.46
CA ALA A 63 -2.76 7.63 7.69
C ALA A 63 -2.93 9.15 7.68
N ASP A 64 -1.88 9.89 8.07
CA ASP A 64 -1.88 11.35 8.04
C ASP A 64 -1.19 11.92 6.79
N GLY A 65 -0.49 11.06 6.03
CA GLY A 65 0.20 11.44 4.80
C GLY A 65 1.35 12.42 5.03
N VAL A 66 1.90 12.50 6.25
CA VAL A 66 3.04 13.37 6.56
C VAL A 66 4.36 12.76 6.07
N GLY A 67 4.41 11.43 5.91
CA GLY A 67 5.60 10.69 5.50
C GLY A 67 6.66 10.60 6.60
N SER A 68 6.28 10.81 7.86
CA SER A 68 7.17 10.73 9.03
C SER A 68 7.55 9.28 9.40
N GLY A 69 6.82 8.31 8.87
CA GLY A 69 7.02 6.89 9.15
C GLY A 69 6.36 6.39 10.44
N THR A 70 5.56 7.21 11.13
CA THR A 70 5.04 6.89 12.48
C THR A 70 3.58 6.44 12.54
N ASN A 71 2.75 6.79 11.55
CA ASN A 71 1.30 6.65 11.65
C ASN A 71 0.71 5.76 10.55
N PHE A 72 0.95 4.45 10.62
CA PHE A 72 0.47 3.52 9.61
C PHE A 72 -0.81 2.77 10.02
N VAL A 73 -1.81 2.77 9.15
CA VAL A 73 -3.03 1.95 9.26
C VAL A 73 -3.03 0.83 8.23
N THR A 74 -3.70 -0.29 8.53
CA THR A 74 -3.79 -1.42 7.59
C THR A 74 -4.91 -1.19 6.58
N LEU A 75 -4.58 -1.19 5.29
CA LEU A 75 -5.56 -1.20 4.20
C LEU A 75 -6.06 -2.62 3.91
N ALA A 76 -5.12 -3.54 3.67
CA ALA A 76 -5.45 -4.88 3.23
C ALA A 76 -4.55 -5.92 3.89
N THR A 77 -5.06 -7.14 4.02
CA THR A 77 -4.28 -8.33 4.37
C THR A 77 -4.33 -9.31 3.21
N LEU A 78 -3.18 -9.56 2.58
CA LEU A 78 -3.01 -10.57 1.55
C LEU A 78 -2.75 -11.93 2.21
N ARG A 79 -3.70 -12.86 2.10
CA ARG A 79 -3.60 -14.19 2.73
C ARG A 79 -2.69 -15.10 1.91
N ASN A 80 -1.79 -15.80 2.61
CA ASN A 80 -0.81 -16.73 2.02
C ASN A 80 0.11 -16.07 0.97
N THR A 81 0.37 -14.77 1.13
CA THR A 81 1.25 -14.00 0.26
C THR A 81 2.40 -13.46 1.12
N PRO A 82 3.64 -13.96 0.96
CA PRO A 82 4.79 -13.49 1.73
C PRO A 82 5.27 -12.12 1.23
N GLN A 83 5.58 -11.22 2.16
CA GLN A 83 5.90 -9.82 1.85
C GLN A 83 7.13 -9.67 0.96
N GLY A 84 8.10 -10.58 1.07
CA GLY A 84 9.36 -10.53 0.32
C GLY A 84 9.21 -10.75 -1.18
N LEU A 85 8.02 -11.18 -1.63
CA LEU A 85 7.70 -11.33 -3.05
C LEU A 85 6.91 -10.14 -3.60
N ILE A 86 6.41 -9.26 -2.73
CA ILE A 86 5.64 -8.08 -3.15
C ILE A 86 6.62 -6.96 -3.49
N THR A 87 6.40 -6.33 -4.63
CA THR A 87 7.24 -5.25 -5.15
C THR A 87 6.39 -4.02 -5.48
N SER A 88 7.05 -2.92 -5.84
CA SER A 88 6.36 -1.72 -6.32
C SER A 88 5.53 -1.96 -7.60
N ARG A 89 5.79 -3.04 -8.35
CA ARG A 89 5.01 -3.41 -9.55
C ARG A 89 3.63 -3.97 -9.23
N ASP A 90 3.40 -4.41 -8.00
CA ASP A 90 2.12 -4.93 -7.52
C ASP A 90 1.16 -3.80 -7.08
N PHE A 91 1.57 -2.53 -7.26
CA PHE A 91 0.80 -1.34 -6.91
C PHE A 91 0.60 -0.43 -8.12
N VAL A 92 -0.50 0.32 -8.10
CA VAL A 92 -0.71 1.45 -9.02
C VAL A 92 -1.10 2.70 -8.23
N VAL A 93 -0.38 3.79 -8.50
CA VAL A 93 -0.47 5.06 -7.75
C VAL A 93 -0.64 6.32 -8.63
N ARG A 94 -0.69 6.15 -9.96
CA ARG A 94 -1.00 7.21 -10.94
C ARG A 94 -2.03 6.75 -11.97
#